data_AF-A0A814WMQ8-F1
#
_entry.id   AF-A0A814WMQ8-F1
#
_cell.length_a   1.000
_cell.length_b   1.000
_cell.length_c   1.000
_cell.angle_alpha   90.00
_cell.angle_beta   90.00
_cell.angle_gamma   90.00
#
_symmetry.space_group_name_H-M   'P 1'
#
loop_
_entity.id
_entity.type
_entity.pdbx_description
1 polymer ?
#
loop_
_entity_poly.entity_id
_entity_poly.type
_entity_poly.pdbx_seq_one_letter_code
_entity_poly.pdbx_strand_id
1 'polypeptide(L)'
;MHDSEQYIETMGHDNFQKPNVYNKFLPFRDAVNQQSLQSFKEICETLSRIIQLRELRPGFPLWSSKLQQFISLYGLCFTKSDHLKFIHLYLSVLSIPDLNYSNAKTCFDILDELLNKSRLIQRDDLLVDWRILYAWVKLILFNNDENYSLLALPNDVEKSLLYCVRSCRPYFSATATQEILDEFRPWLCPFDSAFSDAMCYLDLFLPVHLPPKLHDQGFKLWLPEFLSIWETVCNNPDWEQNVINIFSFVAWCNIGYIDWEPWMPKIFTRILKSFSLPVANVQVSSHIQNYSISITATWIVAMMGNGSSCLQYLTDLFTAIKSFYHPSNTGEFQQDLVSFLSKLSQAFVDRLHL
;
A
#
# COMPACT_ATOMS: atom_id res chain seq x y z
N MET A 1 10.36 -41.09 -1.77
CA MET A 1 11.60 -40.98 -2.58
C MET A 1 11.31 -41.13 -4.07
N HIS A 2 10.52 -42.12 -4.50
CA HIS A 2 10.15 -42.27 -5.92
C HIS A 2 9.18 -41.17 -6.43
N ASP A 3 8.21 -40.73 -5.61
CA ASP A 3 7.27 -39.65 -5.99
C ASP A 3 7.91 -38.25 -6.05
N SER A 4 9.06 -38.08 -5.39
CA SER A 4 9.80 -36.81 -5.32
C SER A 4 10.78 -36.61 -6.47
N GLU A 5 11.16 -37.68 -7.17
CA GLU A 5 12.03 -37.63 -8.35
C GLU A 5 11.22 -37.37 -9.62
N GLN A 6 10.01 -37.95 -9.73
CA GLN A 6 9.08 -37.65 -10.83
C GLN A 6 8.62 -36.17 -10.85
N TYR A 7 8.56 -35.51 -9.69
CA TYR A 7 8.17 -34.10 -9.60
C TYR A 7 9.16 -33.15 -10.31
N ILE A 8 10.45 -33.52 -10.33
CA ILE A 8 11.55 -32.69 -10.86
C ILE A 8 11.65 -32.82 -12.39
N GLU A 9 11.35 -33.99 -12.95
CA GLU A 9 11.36 -34.20 -14.42
C GLU A 9 10.16 -33.53 -15.13
N THR A 10 9.05 -33.30 -14.42
CA THR A 10 7.86 -32.60 -14.97
C THR A 10 7.86 -31.07 -14.79
N MET A 11 8.79 -30.50 -14.01
CA MET A 11 8.90 -29.04 -13.89
C MET A 11 9.68 -28.45 -15.07
N GLY A 12 9.02 -28.36 -16.23
CA GLY A 12 9.46 -27.43 -17.26
C GLY A 12 9.58 -26.03 -16.68
N HIS A 13 10.68 -25.33 -16.99
CA HIS A 13 10.91 -23.92 -16.63
C HIS A 13 9.76 -22.98 -17.07
N ASP A 14 8.84 -23.45 -17.91
CA ASP A 14 7.68 -22.75 -18.43
C ASP A 14 6.59 -22.46 -17.38
N ASN A 15 6.64 -23.09 -16.19
CA ASN A 15 5.63 -22.91 -15.13
C ASN A 15 6.03 -21.95 -14.00
N PHE A 16 7.21 -21.34 -14.04
CA PHE A 16 7.65 -20.37 -13.02
C PHE A 16 7.05 -18.99 -13.27
N GLN A 17 6.64 -18.31 -12.19
CA GLN A 17 5.94 -17.03 -12.33
C GLN A 17 6.82 -15.89 -12.84
N LYS A 18 7.94 -15.61 -12.17
CA LYS A 18 8.81 -14.49 -12.52
C LYS A 18 10.26 -14.77 -12.14
N PRO A 19 10.95 -15.65 -12.89
CA PRO A 19 12.37 -15.86 -12.71
C PRO A 19 13.16 -14.58 -13.01
N ASN A 20 14.32 -14.44 -12.38
CA ASN A 20 15.25 -13.36 -12.68
C ASN A 20 15.78 -13.51 -14.12
N VAL A 21 15.44 -12.55 -14.97
CA VAL A 21 15.77 -12.56 -16.41
C VAL A 21 17.28 -12.60 -16.63
N TYR A 22 18.06 -11.97 -15.74
CA TYR A 22 19.51 -11.83 -15.89
C TYR A 22 20.26 -13.14 -15.69
N ASN A 23 19.70 -14.10 -14.95
CA ASN A 23 20.33 -15.40 -14.69
C ASN A 23 20.55 -16.22 -15.96
N LYS A 24 19.75 -15.98 -17.01
CA LYS A 24 19.88 -16.64 -18.32
C LYS A 24 21.15 -16.25 -19.08
N PHE A 25 21.73 -15.09 -18.76
CA PHE A 25 22.92 -14.55 -19.42
C PHE A 25 24.23 -14.91 -18.71
N LEU A 26 24.17 -15.65 -17.59
CA LEU A 26 25.36 -16.07 -16.88
C LEU A 26 26.10 -17.19 -17.64
N PRO A 27 27.44 -17.19 -17.67
CA PRO A 27 28.23 -18.25 -18.30
C PRO A 27 27.96 -19.65 -17.73
N PHE A 28 27.49 -19.72 -16.48
CA PHE A 28 27.20 -20.94 -15.72
C PHE A 28 25.70 -21.10 -15.44
N ARG A 29 24.82 -20.61 -16.33
CA ARG A 29 23.35 -20.63 -16.17
C ARG A 29 22.76 -22.00 -15.79
N ASP A 30 23.31 -23.10 -16.32
CA ASP A 30 22.77 -24.43 -16.07
C ASP A 30 23.02 -24.86 -14.62
N ALA A 31 24.19 -24.50 -14.08
CA ALA A 31 24.51 -24.70 -12.66
C ALA A 31 23.63 -23.82 -11.76
N VAL A 32 23.37 -22.57 -12.15
CA VAL A 32 22.46 -21.65 -11.43
C VAL A 32 21.04 -22.22 -11.38
N ASN A 33 20.55 -22.78 -12.48
CA ASN A 33 19.23 -23.39 -12.54
C ASN A 33 19.13 -24.60 -11.60
N GLN A 34 20.11 -25.50 -11.63
CA GLN A 34 20.15 -26.66 -10.74
C GLN A 34 20.23 -26.24 -9.27
N GLN A 35 21.08 -25.28 -8.96
CA GLN A 35 21.20 -24.73 -7.60
C GLN A 35 19.88 -24.11 -7.13
N SER A 36 19.18 -23.36 -8.00
CA SER A 36 17.90 -22.76 -7.64
C SER A 36 16.84 -23.80 -7.24
N LEU A 37 16.75 -24.91 -7.99
CA LEU A 37 15.81 -25.99 -7.68
C LEU A 37 16.14 -26.68 -6.35
N GLN A 38 17.42 -26.94 -6.10
CA GLN A 38 17.89 -27.54 -4.85
C GLN A 38 17.65 -26.62 -3.65
N SER A 39 18.02 -25.34 -3.75
CA SER A 39 17.81 -24.36 -2.69
C SER A 39 16.32 -24.15 -2.40
N PHE A 40 15.48 -24.11 -3.44
CA PHE A 40 14.03 -23.99 -3.25
C PHE A 40 13.45 -25.18 -2.49
N LYS A 41 13.86 -26.40 -2.86
CA LYS A 41 13.45 -27.63 -2.18
C LYS A 41 13.88 -27.63 -0.71
N GLU A 42 15.13 -27.27 -0.44
CA GLU A 42 15.68 -27.18 0.91
C GLU A 42 14.92 -26.17 1.78
N ILE A 43 14.57 -25.01 1.21
CA ILE A 43 13.75 -23.97 1.88
C ILE A 43 12.36 -24.52 2.23
N CYS A 44 11.69 -25.18 1.28
CA CYS A 44 10.36 -25.75 1.49
C CYS A 44 10.36 -26.84 2.59
N GLU A 45 11.30 -27.78 2.50
CA GLU A 45 11.43 -28.89 3.47
C GLU A 45 11.76 -28.35 4.87
N THR A 46 12.63 -27.36 4.96
CA THR A 46 13.06 -26.86 6.27
C THR A 46 12.00 -25.95 6.91
N LEU A 47 11.38 -25.04 6.15
CA LEU A 47 10.31 -24.19 6.68
C LEU A 47 9.10 -25.03 7.13
N SER A 48 8.71 -26.04 6.36
CA SER A 48 7.62 -26.95 6.75
C SER A 48 7.95 -27.72 8.03
N ARG A 49 9.18 -28.25 8.14
CA ARG A 49 9.66 -28.94 9.35
C ARG A 49 9.69 -28.02 10.57
N ILE A 50 10.19 -26.79 10.42
CA ILE A 50 10.25 -25.80 11.52
C ILE A 50 8.84 -25.52 12.08
N ILE A 51 7.86 -25.35 11.20
CA ILE A 51 6.48 -25.05 11.60
C ILE A 51 5.83 -26.27 12.26
N GLN A 52 6.05 -27.47 11.74
CA GLN A 52 5.58 -28.71 12.36
C GLN A 52 6.18 -28.93 13.76
N LEU A 53 7.45 -28.62 13.94
CA LEU A 53 8.16 -28.73 15.22
C LEU A 53 7.89 -27.54 16.15
N ARG A 54 7.16 -26.52 15.68
CA ARG A 54 6.91 -25.24 16.39
C ARG A 54 8.21 -24.53 16.81
N GLU A 55 9.29 -24.73 16.06
CA GLU A 55 10.60 -24.13 16.33
C GLU A 55 10.68 -22.70 15.77
N LEU A 56 9.86 -21.81 16.32
CA LEU A 56 9.76 -20.43 15.82
C LEU A 56 11.02 -19.58 16.10
N ARG A 57 11.94 -20.05 16.94
CA ARG A 57 13.26 -19.45 17.17
C ARG A 57 14.32 -20.53 17.40
N PRO A 58 15.51 -20.43 16.78
CA PRO A 58 15.94 -19.40 15.81
C PRO A 58 15.57 -19.74 14.35
N GLY A 59 15.01 -20.93 14.10
CA GLY A 59 14.85 -21.48 12.75
C GLY A 59 13.98 -20.63 11.81
N PHE A 60 12.81 -20.17 12.26
CA PHE A 60 11.86 -19.50 11.38
C PHE A 60 12.39 -18.17 10.76
N PRO A 61 12.96 -17.22 11.54
CA PRO A 61 13.57 -16.03 10.95
C PRO A 61 14.75 -16.34 10.01
N LEU A 62 15.59 -17.32 10.36
CA LEU A 62 16.76 -17.69 9.57
C LEU A 62 16.36 -18.20 8.17
N TRP A 63 15.39 -19.11 8.11
CA TRP A 63 14.94 -19.70 6.85
C TRP A 63 14.03 -18.77 6.04
N SER A 64 13.33 -17.86 6.71
CA SER A 64 12.65 -16.76 6.02
C SER A 64 13.66 -15.83 5.36
N SER A 65 14.77 -15.49 6.03
CA SER A 65 15.86 -14.70 5.41
C SER A 65 16.48 -15.43 4.21
N LYS A 66 16.66 -16.75 4.29
CA LYS A 66 17.09 -17.56 3.12
C LYS A 66 16.08 -17.50 1.96
N LEU A 67 14.78 -17.47 2.25
CA LEU A 67 13.75 -17.27 1.21
C LEU A 67 13.85 -15.87 0.57
N GLN A 68 14.08 -14.81 1.34
CA GLN A 68 14.31 -13.47 0.78
C GLN A 68 15.54 -13.44 -0.12
N GLN A 69 16.65 -14.05 0.33
CA GLN A 69 17.86 -14.17 -0.47
C GLN A 69 17.59 -14.95 -1.76
N PHE A 70 16.81 -16.03 -1.68
CA PHE A 70 16.40 -16.80 -2.85
C PHE A 70 15.59 -15.94 -3.83
N ILE A 71 14.58 -15.20 -3.37
CA ILE A 71 13.76 -14.33 -4.22
C ILE A 71 14.60 -13.20 -4.84
N SER A 72 15.54 -12.64 -4.08
CA SER A 72 16.46 -11.60 -4.57
C SER A 72 17.40 -12.12 -5.68
N LEU A 73 17.98 -13.31 -5.51
CA LEU A 73 18.92 -13.89 -6.47
C LEU A 73 18.21 -14.48 -7.70
N TYR A 74 17.18 -15.29 -7.47
CA TYR A 74 16.55 -16.11 -8.50
C TYR A 74 15.23 -15.54 -8.99
N GLY A 75 14.63 -14.58 -8.30
CA GLY A 75 13.25 -14.16 -8.54
C GLY A 75 12.25 -15.17 -7.99
N LEU A 76 11.00 -15.09 -8.46
CA LEU A 76 9.93 -16.03 -8.10
C LEU A 76 10.03 -17.27 -8.99
N CYS A 77 11.14 -18.01 -8.82
CA CYS A 77 11.43 -19.30 -9.47
C CYS A 77 10.64 -20.46 -8.84
N PHE A 78 9.33 -20.27 -8.70
CA PHE A 78 8.41 -21.28 -8.21
C PHE A 78 7.04 -21.13 -8.86
N THR A 79 6.22 -22.17 -8.73
CA THR A 79 4.89 -22.21 -9.34
C THR A 79 3.92 -21.27 -8.62
N LYS A 80 2.83 -20.88 -9.29
CA LYS A 80 1.74 -20.11 -8.66
C LYS A 80 1.15 -20.83 -7.45
N SER A 81 1.01 -22.16 -7.52
CA SER A 81 0.56 -22.97 -6.39
C SER A 81 1.48 -22.83 -5.18
N ASP A 82 2.80 -22.92 -5.39
CA ASP A 82 3.75 -22.81 -4.28
C ASP A 82 3.83 -21.39 -3.73
N HIS A 83 3.68 -20.37 -4.59
CA HIS A 83 3.53 -18.99 -4.15
C HIS A 83 2.34 -18.82 -3.18
N LEU A 84 1.16 -19.31 -3.56
CA LEU A 84 -0.03 -19.26 -2.69
C LEU A 84 0.19 -20.00 -1.38
N LYS A 85 0.85 -21.17 -1.41
CA LYS A 85 1.20 -21.90 -0.18
C LYS A 85 2.09 -21.08 0.74
N PHE A 86 3.09 -20.36 0.24
CA PHE A 86 3.91 -19.48 1.08
C PHE A 86 3.06 -18.34 1.67
N ILE A 87 2.23 -17.68 0.87
CA ILE A 87 1.37 -16.61 1.38
C ILE A 87 0.47 -17.12 2.52
N HIS A 88 -0.20 -18.25 2.32
CA HIS A 88 -1.04 -18.87 3.36
C HIS A 88 -0.23 -19.30 4.58
N LEU A 89 0.98 -19.83 4.39
CA LEU A 89 1.89 -20.19 5.47
C LEU A 89 2.19 -19.00 6.37
N TYR A 90 2.65 -17.88 5.79
CA TYR A 90 3.01 -16.69 6.56
C TYR A 90 1.79 -16.00 7.19
N LEU A 91 0.64 -15.98 6.52
CA LEU A 91 -0.63 -15.52 7.13
C LEU A 91 -1.06 -16.40 8.30
N SER A 92 -0.88 -17.72 8.21
CA SER A 92 -1.19 -18.65 9.29
C SER A 92 -0.27 -18.44 10.50
N VAL A 93 1.02 -18.15 10.26
CA VAL A 93 1.98 -17.82 11.32
C VAL A 93 1.58 -16.53 12.03
N LEU A 94 1.15 -15.50 11.28
CA LEU A 94 0.65 -14.24 11.87
C LEU A 94 -0.61 -14.42 12.72
N SER A 95 -1.36 -15.50 12.51
CA SER A 95 -2.57 -15.84 13.26
C SER A 95 -2.27 -16.63 14.55
N ILE A 96 -1.01 -16.96 14.83
CA ILE A 96 -0.61 -17.66 16.06
C ILE A 96 -0.77 -16.69 17.25
N PRO A 97 -1.50 -17.08 18.31
CA PRO A 97 -1.60 -16.28 19.52
C PRO A 97 -0.24 -16.03 20.16
N ASP A 98 -0.03 -14.84 20.71
CA ASP A 98 1.21 -14.44 21.40
C ASP A 98 2.49 -14.60 20.54
N LEU A 99 2.37 -14.49 19.21
CA LEU A 99 3.53 -14.45 18.33
C LEU A 99 4.39 -13.25 18.70
N ASN A 100 5.70 -13.46 18.82
CA ASN A 100 6.62 -12.37 19.11
C ASN A 100 6.74 -11.38 17.94
N TYR A 101 6.94 -10.09 18.25
CA TYR A 101 7.04 -9.01 17.25
C TYR A 101 8.14 -9.23 16.21
N SER A 102 9.24 -9.87 16.57
CA SER A 102 10.34 -10.16 15.61
C SER A 102 9.88 -11.13 14.51
N ASN A 103 9.16 -12.18 14.87
CA ASN A 103 8.64 -13.14 13.90
C ASN A 103 7.48 -12.55 13.10
N ALA A 104 6.65 -11.71 13.74
CA ALA A 104 5.61 -10.96 13.04
C ALA A 104 6.21 -10.04 11.98
N LYS A 105 7.26 -9.27 12.32
CA LYS A 105 8.01 -8.45 11.37
C LYS A 105 8.53 -9.27 10.19
N THR A 106 9.14 -10.43 10.46
CA THR A 106 9.59 -11.34 9.39
C THR A 106 8.44 -11.73 8.47
N CYS A 107 7.25 -12.03 9.01
CA CYS A 107 6.09 -12.34 8.19
C CYS A 107 5.64 -11.14 7.35
N PHE A 108 5.63 -9.93 7.92
CA PHE A 108 5.28 -8.71 7.18
C PHE A 108 6.23 -8.47 5.99
N ASP A 109 7.54 -8.59 6.23
CA ASP A 109 8.56 -8.40 5.19
C ASP A 109 8.41 -9.42 4.06
N ILE A 110 8.19 -10.70 4.39
CA ILE A 110 8.00 -11.76 3.39
C ILE A 110 6.69 -11.58 2.63
N LEU A 111 5.59 -11.30 3.33
CA LEU A 111 4.29 -11.10 2.68
C LEU A 111 4.30 -9.89 1.75
N ASP A 112 4.96 -8.79 2.12
CA ASP A 112 5.17 -7.66 1.22
C ASP A 112 5.97 -8.09 -0.02
N GLU A 113 7.07 -8.82 0.15
CA GLU A 113 7.89 -9.27 -0.98
C GLU A 113 7.15 -10.22 -1.94
N LEU A 114 6.29 -11.09 -1.41
CA LEU A 114 5.47 -12.03 -2.17
C LEU A 114 4.30 -11.32 -2.90
N LEU A 115 3.64 -10.37 -2.23
CA LEU A 115 2.40 -9.75 -2.73
C LEU A 115 2.59 -8.42 -3.47
N ASN A 116 3.76 -7.78 -3.38
CA ASN A 116 4.01 -6.47 -4.02
C ASN A 116 3.86 -6.49 -5.55
N LYS A 117 3.97 -7.66 -6.19
CA LYS A 117 3.77 -7.85 -7.63
C LYS A 117 2.33 -8.30 -7.90
N SER A 118 1.39 -7.38 -7.75
CA SER A 118 -0.06 -7.62 -7.92
C SER A 118 -0.48 -8.26 -9.25
N ARG A 119 0.37 -8.22 -10.29
CA ARG A 119 0.10 -8.87 -11.59
C ARG A 119 0.25 -10.40 -11.57
N LEU A 120 0.88 -10.98 -10.54
CA LEU A 120 1.23 -12.40 -10.51
C LEU A 120 0.16 -13.29 -9.84
N ILE A 121 -0.60 -12.72 -8.91
CA ILE A 121 -1.68 -13.38 -8.19
C ILE A 121 -2.95 -12.58 -8.44
N GLN A 122 -4.00 -13.24 -8.93
CA GLN A 122 -5.28 -12.58 -9.10
C GLN A 122 -6.07 -12.68 -7.80
N ARG A 123 -7.01 -11.75 -7.61
CA ARG A 123 -7.92 -11.74 -6.46
C ARG A 123 -8.72 -13.04 -6.33
N ASP A 124 -9.07 -13.66 -7.45
CA ASP A 124 -9.84 -14.92 -7.44
C ASP A 124 -9.01 -16.11 -6.89
N ASP A 125 -7.68 -15.99 -6.87
CA ASP A 125 -6.79 -17.03 -6.35
C ASP A 125 -6.51 -16.89 -4.85
N LEU A 126 -6.68 -15.68 -4.29
CA LEU A 126 -6.28 -15.36 -2.93
C LEU A 126 -7.28 -14.42 -2.26
N LEU A 127 -7.81 -14.88 -1.13
CA LEU A 127 -8.59 -14.06 -0.21
C LEU A 127 -7.86 -13.94 1.13
N VAL A 128 -7.65 -12.71 1.57
CA VAL A 128 -6.99 -12.39 2.84
C VAL A 128 -8.03 -11.79 3.78
N ASP A 129 -8.09 -12.31 5.01
CA ASP A 129 -8.89 -11.71 6.08
C ASP A 129 -8.14 -10.48 6.64
N TRP A 130 -8.74 -9.31 6.46
CA TRP A 130 -8.17 -8.04 6.93
C TRP A 130 -8.03 -7.98 8.45
N ARG A 131 -8.82 -8.75 9.20
CA ARG A 131 -8.80 -8.77 10.67
C ARG A 131 -7.46 -9.23 11.24
N ILE A 132 -6.77 -10.13 10.55
CA ILE A 132 -5.42 -10.59 10.95
C ILE A 132 -4.49 -9.38 11.06
N LEU A 133 -4.47 -8.56 10.02
CA LEU A 133 -3.61 -7.39 9.94
C LEU A 133 -4.11 -6.25 10.83
N TYR A 134 -5.43 -6.08 10.95
CA TYR A 134 -6.03 -5.10 11.86
C TYR A 134 -5.62 -5.33 13.31
N ALA A 135 -5.61 -6.58 13.78
CA ALA A 135 -5.15 -6.92 15.12
C ALA A 135 -3.69 -6.46 15.36
N TRP A 136 -2.80 -6.67 14.38
CA TRP A 136 -1.42 -6.21 14.45
C TRP A 136 -1.28 -4.70 14.39
N VAL A 137 -2.05 -4.02 13.54
CA VAL A 137 -2.06 -2.54 13.47
C VAL A 137 -2.53 -1.94 14.78
N LYS A 138 -3.59 -2.49 15.37
CA LYS A 138 -4.08 -2.06 16.68
C LYS A 138 -3.06 -2.29 17.79
N LEU A 139 -2.38 -3.44 17.79
CA LEU A 139 -1.38 -3.79 18.80
C LEU A 139 -0.10 -2.96 18.72
N ILE A 140 0.31 -2.55 17.51
CA ILE A 140 1.58 -1.85 17.28
C ILE A 140 1.40 -0.34 17.20
N LEU A 141 0.42 0.17 16.45
CA LEU A 141 0.29 1.61 16.19
C LEU A 141 -0.63 2.36 17.15
N PHE A 142 -1.60 1.66 17.75
CA PHE A 142 -2.65 2.27 18.58
C PHE A 142 -2.63 1.78 20.02
N ASN A 143 -1.49 1.24 20.46
CA ASN A 143 -1.36 0.74 21.80
C ASN A 143 -0.96 1.88 22.75
N ASN A 144 -1.92 2.30 23.59
CA ASN A 144 -1.72 3.34 24.59
C ASN A 144 -0.62 2.98 25.61
N ASP A 145 -0.26 1.70 25.72
CA ASP A 145 0.78 1.20 26.63
C ASP A 145 2.21 1.54 26.17
N GLU A 146 2.42 1.97 24.92
CA GLU A 146 3.73 2.44 24.45
C GLU A 146 4.24 3.66 25.23
N ASN A 147 3.32 4.51 25.70
CA ASN A 147 3.66 5.65 26.56
C ASN A 147 4.33 5.23 27.87
N TYR A 148 4.22 3.95 28.27
CA TYR A 148 4.89 3.37 29.43
C TYR A 148 6.15 2.56 29.07
N SER A 149 6.57 2.51 27.80
CA SER A 149 7.80 1.84 27.32
C SER A 149 7.93 0.36 27.74
N LEU A 150 6.81 -0.35 27.91
CA LEU A 150 6.79 -1.75 28.36
C LEU A 150 7.04 -2.75 27.21
N LEU A 151 7.00 -2.31 25.95
CA LEU A 151 7.14 -3.15 24.77
C LEU A 151 8.42 -2.80 24.00
N ALA A 152 9.34 -3.77 23.91
CA ALA A 152 10.52 -3.66 23.06
C ALA A 152 10.16 -4.06 21.63
N LEU A 153 9.74 -3.08 20.82
CA LEU A 153 9.46 -3.28 19.41
C LEU A 153 10.76 -3.42 18.59
N PRO A 154 10.82 -4.34 17.62
CA PRO A 154 11.93 -4.38 16.66
C PRO A 154 11.95 -3.11 15.80
N ASN A 155 13.15 -2.69 15.40
CA ASN A 155 13.32 -1.58 14.46
C ASN A 155 12.52 -1.81 13.17
N ASP A 156 11.91 -0.74 12.65
CA ASP A 156 11.13 -0.72 11.41
C ASP A 156 9.91 -1.66 11.38
N VAL A 157 9.46 -2.24 12.50
CA VAL A 157 8.30 -3.15 12.52
C VAL A 157 7.03 -2.49 12.01
N GLU A 158 6.80 -1.23 12.39
CA GLU A 158 5.67 -0.43 11.93
C GLU A 158 5.68 -0.28 10.41
N LYS A 159 6.84 0.10 9.86
CA LYS A 159 7.02 0.28 8.42
C LYS A 159 6.77 -1.02 7.66
N SER A 160 7.32 -2.13 8.13
CA SER A 160 7.09 -3.47 7.57
C SER A 160 5.60 -3.83 7.58
N LEU A 161 4.91 -3.58 8.70
CA LEU A 161 3.48 -3.82 8.83
C LEU A 161 2.68 -2.98 7.82
N LEU A 162 2.95 -1.68 7.72
CA LEU A 162 2.24 -0.78 6.79
C LEU A 162 2.41 -1.21 5.33
N TYR A 163 3.61 -1.64 4.92
CA TYR A 163 3.81 -2.19 3.57
C TYR A 163 3.06 -3.51 3.36
N CYS A 164 3.11 -4.41 4.33
CA CYS A 164 2.35 -5.66 4.29
C CYS A 164 0.84 -5.41 4.13
N VAL A 165 0.26 -4.47 4.89
CA VAL A 165 -1.15 -4.07 4.76
C VAL A 165 -1.45 -3.59 3.34
N ARG A 166 -0.62 -2.68 2.81
CA ARG A 166 -0.79 -2.15 1.45
C ARG A 166 -0.76 -3.25 0.39
N SER A 167 0.15 -4.22 0.53
CA SER A 167 0.32 -5.34 -0.40
C SER A 167 -0.79 -6.40 -0.26
N CYS A 168 -1.39 -6.56 0.92
CA CYS A 168 -2.51 -7.47 1.14
C CYS A 168 -3.87 -6.88 0.73
N ARG A 169 -4.04 -5.55 0.80
CA ARG A 169 -5.32 -4.86 0.56
C ARG A 169 -6.06 -5.23 -0.73
N PRO A 170 -5.40 -5.44 -1.89
CA PRO A 170 -6.10 -5.88 -3.11
C PRO A 170 -6.82 -7.23 -2.99
N TYR A 171 -6.39 -8.07 -2.04
CA TYR A 171 -6.85 -9.45 -1.85
C TYR A 171 -7.88 -9.59 -0.71
N PHE A 172 -8.33 -8.48 -0.09
CA PHE A 172 -9.44 -8.56 0.86
C PHE A 172 -10.72 -9.03 0.17
N SER A 173 -11.61 -9.68 0.91
CA SER A 173 -12.89 -10.19 0.37
C SER A 173 -13.77 -9.07 -0.20
N ALA A 174 -14.81 -9.43 -0.96
CA ALA A 174 -15.78 -8.44 -1.46
C ALA A 174 -16.63 -7.83 -0.33
N THR A 175 -16.86 -8.58 0.75
CA THR A 175 -17.60 -8.13 1.94
C THR A 175 -16.75 -7.25 2.86
N ALA A 176 -15.42 -7.29 2.74
CA ALA A 176 -14.51 -6.58 3.63
C ALA A 176 -14.79 -5.07 3.68
N THR A 177 -15.15 -4.42 2.57
CA THR A 177 -15.50 -3.00 2.57
C THR A 177 -16.62 -2.70 3.57
N GLN A 178 -17.72 -3.48 3.51
CA GLN A 178 -18.86 -3.27 4.40
C GLN A 178 -18.49 -3.57 5.85
N GLU A 179 -17.77 -4.66 6.09
CA GLU A 179 -17.32 -5.03 7.45
C GLU A 179 -16.40 -3.97 8.08
N ILE A 180 -15.48 -3.40 7.30
CA ILE A 180 -14.58 -2.32 7.74
C ILE A 180 -15.40 -1.06 8.04
N LEU A 181 -16.36 -0.71 7.19
CA LEU A 181 -17.23 0.43 7.43
C LEU A 181 -18.10 0.23 8.67
N ASP A 182 -18.65 -0.95 8.88
CA ASP A 182 -19.48 -1.24 10.06
C ASP A 182 -18.68 -1.14 11.37
N GLU A 183 -17.39 -1.49 11.35
CA GLU A 183 -16.47 -1.34 12.49
C GLU A 183 -16.16 0.14 12.80
N PHE A 184 -15.83 0.94 11.78
CA PHE A 184 -15.28 2.29 11.98
C PHE A 184 -16.30 3.43 11.83
N ARG A 185 -17.44 3.24 11.16
CA ARG A 185 -18.50 4.25 11.03
C ARG A 185 -18.95 4.84 12.38
N PRO A 186 -19.12 4.06 13.46
CA PRO A 186 -19.50 4.61 14.75
C PRO A 186 -18.52 5.66 15.30
N TRP A 187 -17.25 5.64 14.84
CA TRP A 187 -16.21 6.56 15.30
C TRP A 187 -16.14 7.83 14.43
N LEU A 188 -16.96 7.92 13.37
CA LEU A 188 -16.99 9.04 12.44
C LEU A 188 -17.78 10.26 12.97
N CYS A 189 -17.59 10.60 14.24
CA CYS A 189 -18.01 11.88 14.81
C CYS A 189 -16.90 12.93 14.66
N PRO A 190 -17.01 13.96 13.80
CA PRO A 190 -15.91 14.92 13.54
C PRO A 190 -15.45 15.73 14.76
N PHE A 191 -16.19 15.66 15.87
CA PHE A 191 -15.91 16.36 17.13
C PHE A 191 -15.22 15.46 18.17
N ASP A 192 -15.06 14.17 17.88
CA ASP A 192 -14.41 13.20 18.76
C ASP A 192 -12.97 12.93 18.29
N SER A 193 -12.04 12.76 19.23
CA SER A 193 -10.66 12.35 18.93
C SER A 193 -10.59 10.99 18.24
N ALA A 194 -11.55 10.10 18.51
CA ALA A 194 -11.65 8.78 17.88
C ALA A 194 -11.79 8.85 16.35
N PHE A 195 -12.25 9.99 15.81
CA PHE A 195 -12.34 10.21 14.36
C PHE A 195 -10.99 10.10 13.67
N SER A 196 -9.94 10.61 14.30
CA SER A 196 -8.60 10.60 13.71
C SER A 196 -8.06 9.18 13.58
N ASP A 197 -8.24 8.37 14.63
CA ASP A 197 -7.85 6.96 14.62
C ASP A 197 -8.65 6.18 13.57
N ALA A 198 -9.96 6.42 13.51
CA ALA A 198 -10.83 5.81 12.50
C ALA A 198 -10.36 6.14 11.07
N MET A 199 -10.00 7.40 10.79
CA MET A 199 -9.49 7.79 9.48
C MET A 199 -8.15 7.15 9.13
N CYS A 200 -7.26 6.98 10.11
CA CYS A 200 -6.02 6.24 9.92
C CYS A 200 -6.31 4.76 9.57
N TYR A 201 -7.19 4.09 10.31
CA TYR A 201 -7.60 2.71 9.98
C TYR A 201 -8.24 2.60 8.59
N LEU A 202 -9.13 3.53 8.24
CA LEU A 202 -9.79 3.56 6.94
C LEU A 202 -8.79 3.77 5.80
N ASP A 203 -7.81 4.67 5.96
CA ASP A 203 -6.74 4.88 4.98
C ASP A 203 -5.93 3.61 4.72
N LEU A 204 -5.66 2.85 5.78
CA LEU A 204 -4.92 1.59 5.70
C LEU A 204 -5.75 0.45 5.08
N PHE A 205 -6.98 0.25 5.52
CA PHE A 205 -7.73 -0.98 5.25
C PHE A 205 -8.79 -0.89 4.15
N LEU A 206 -9.32 0.30 3.88
CA LEU A 206 -10.47 0.45 2.99
C LEU A 206 -10.13 -0.03 1.56
N PRO A 207 -10.84 -1.03 1.01
CA PRO A 207 -10.54 -1.54 -0.32
C PRO A 207 -10.88 -0.50 -1.41
N VAL A 208 -9.89 -0.15 -2.24
CA VAL A 208 -10.04 0.79 -3.37
C VAL A 208 -9.83 0.14 -4.75
N HIS A 209 -9.45 -1.13 -4.78
CA HIS A 209 -9.02 -1.87 -5.99
C HIS A 209 -10.09 -2.83 -6.54
N LEU A 210 -11.34 -2.74 -6.08
CA LEU A 210 -12.37 -3.69 -6.50
C LEU A 210 -12.63 -3.54 -8.01
N PRO A 211 -12.86 -4.65 -8.72
CA PRO A 211 -13.16 -4.59 -10.15
C PRO A 211 -14.52 -3.91 -10.40
N PRO A 212 -14.77 -3.41 -11.63
CA PRO A 212 -16.01 -2.69 -11.98
C PRO A 212 -17.31 -3.39 -11.60
N LYS A 213 -17.34 -4.72 -11.69
CA LYS A 213 -18.50 -5.56 -11.32
C LYS A 213 -18.85 -5.47 -9.83
N LEU A 214 -17.91 -5.07 -8.98
CA LEU A 214 -18.03 -5.02 -7.53
C LEU A 214 -17.93 -3.59 -6.98
N HIS A 215 -17.99 -2.55 -7.82
CA HIS A 215 -17.94 -1.16 -7.34
C HIS A 215 -19.07 -0.82 -6.36
N ASP A 216 -20.23 -1.46 -6.48
CA ASP A 216 -21.36 -1.30 -5.54
C ASP A 216 -21.05 -1.85 -4.13
N GLN A 217 -20.07 -2.76 -4.02
CA GLN A 217 -19.54 -3.29 -2.76
C GLN A 217 -18.22 -2.62 -2.36
N GLY A 218 -17.76 -1.64 -3.15
CA GLY A 218 -16.50 -0.93 -2.96
C GLY A 218 -16.74 0.53 -2.63
N PHE A 219 -16.12 1.42 -3.40
CA PHE A 219 -16.12 2.86 -3.13
C PHE A 219 -17.50 3.50 -3.11
N LYS A 220 -18.50 2.95 -3.82
CA LYS A 220 -19.85 3.51 -3.82
C LYS A 220 -20.54 3.46 -2.45
N LEU A 221 -20.08 2.59 -1.55
CA LEU A 221 -20.64 2.48 -0.19
C LEU A 221 -20.28 3.65 0.72
N TRP A 222 -19.16 4.33 0.47
CA TRP A 222 -18.57 5.30 1.41
C TRP A 222 -18.13 6.62 0.76
N LEU A 223 -17.82 6.64 -0.54
CA LEU A 223 -17.29 7.83 -1.20
C LEU A 223 -18.20 9.07 -1.08
N PRO A 224 -19.52 8.98 -1.31
CA PRO A 224 -20.41 10.14 -1.14
C PRO A 224 -20.43 10.67 0.31
N GLU A 225 -20.44 9.76 1.29
CA GLU A 225 -20.40 10.09 2.71
C GLU A 225 -19.10 10.83 3.07
N PHE A 226 -17.96 10.30 2.63
CA PHE A 226 -16.64 10.87 2.94
C PHE A 226 -16.45 12.23 2.25
N LEU A 227 -16.92 12.38 1.01
CA LEU A 227 -16.91 13.67 0.30
C LEU A 227 -17.77 14.71 1.03
N SER A 228 -18.95 14.32 1.53
CA SER A 228 -19.82 15.22 2.31
C SER A 228 -19.17 15.65 3.63
N ILE A 229 -18.51 14.73 4.34
CA ILE A 229 -17.79 15.05 5.58
C ILE A 229 -16.62 15.99 5.28
N TRP A 230 -15.81 15.66 4.29
CA TRP A 230 -14.69 16.49 3.85
C TRP A 230 -15.15 17.86 3.39
N GLU A 231 -16.30 17.96 2.71
CA GLU A 231 -16.89 19.21 2.30
C GLU A 231 -17.32 20.08 3.50
N THR A 232 -17.92 19.48 4.51
CA THR A 232 -18.45 20.19 5.68
C THR A 232 -17.33 20.75 6.56
N VAL A 233 -16.25 20.00 6.75
CA VAL A 233 -15.15 20.38 7.63
C VAL A 233 -14.14 21.25 6.89
N CYS A 234 -13.95 22.50 7.34
CA CYS A 234 -13.12 23.50 6.64
C CYS A 234 -11.85 23.93 7.39
N ASN A 235 -11.53 23.30 8.52
CA ASN A 235 -10.50 23.76 9.45
C ASN A 235 -9.15 23.02 9.35
N ASN A 236 -8.89 22.28 8.27
CA ASN A 236 -7.70 21.43 8.09
C ASN A 236 -7.37 20.58 9.34
N PRO A 237 -8.26 19.66 9.72
CA PRO A 237 -8.02 18.77 10.85
C PRO A 237 -6.91 17.76 10.55
N ASP A 238 -6.26 17.22 11.59
CA ASP A 238 -5.13 16.29 11.43
C ASP A 238 -5.46 15.02 10.63
N TRP A 239 -6.73 14.61 10.60
CA TRP A 239 -7.22 13.47 9.83
C TRP A 239 -7.41 13.76 8.34
N GLU A 240 -7.38 15.02 7.90
CA GLU A 240 -7.69 15.39 6.51
C GLU A 240 -6.71 14.74 5.52
N GLN A 241 -5.44 14.62 5.90
CA GLN A 241 -4.44 13.97 5.05
C GLN A 241 -4.80 12.51 4.77
N ASN A 242 -5.32 11.76 5.75
CA ASN A 242 -5.76 10.38 5.56
C ASN A 242 -6.90 10.30 4.55
N VAL A 243 -7.87 11.22 4.61
CA VAL A 243 -8.97 11.27 3.64
C VAL A 243 -8.46 11.57 2.23
N ILE A 244 -7.48 12.46 2.10
CA ILE A 244 -6.87 12.79 0.79
C ILE A 244 -6.09 11.60 0.23
N ASN A 245 -5.42 10.82 1.08
CA ASN A 245 -4.80 9.56 0.67
C ASN A 245 -5.83 8.62 0.06
N ILE A 246 -6.95 8.40 0.76
CA ILE A 246 -8.05 7.56 0.31
C ILE A 246 -8.60 8.06 -1.03
N PHE A 247 -8.87 9.36 -1.17
CA PHE A 247 -9.37 9.97 -2.41
C PHE A 247 -8.40 9.84 -3.58
N SER A 248 -7.11 10.07 -3.34
CA SER A 248 -6.07 9.90 -4.34
C SER A 248 -5.99 8.45 -4.82
N PHE A 249 -5.97 7.48 -3.90
CA PHE A 249 -5.91 6.07 -4.25
C PHE A 249 -7.17 5.58 -4.95
N VAL A 250 -8.37 5.96 -4.48
CA VAL A 250 -9.60 5.54 -5.14
C VAL A 250 -9.74 6.17 -6.52
N ALA A 251 -9.32 7.42 -6.70
CA ALA A 251 -9.28 8.05 -8.02
C ALA A 251 -8.32 7.29 -8.95
N TRP A 252 -7.12 6.97 -8.48
CA TRP A 252 -6.10 6.28 -9.27
C TRP A 252 -6.49 4.86 -9.67
N CYS A 253 -7.11 4.11 -8.76
CA CYS A 253 -7.53 2.74 -9.03
C CYS A 253 -8.80 2.65 -9.88
N ASN A 254 -9.60 3.73 -9.95
CA ASN A 254 -10.92 3.75 -10.60
C ASN A 254 -11.01 4.88 -11.64
N ILE A 255 -9.92 5.13 -12.36
CA ILE A 255 -9.84 6.17 -13.41
C ILE A 255 -10.95 5.95 -14.44
N GLY A 256 -11.74 7.00 -14.68
CA GLY A 256 -12.86 6.98 -15.62
C GLY A 256 -14.19 6.43 -15.07
N TYR A 257 -14.23 5.94 -13.83
CA TYR A 257 -15.46 5.43 -13.20
C TYR A 257 -16.09 6.38 -12.19
N ILE A 258 -15.34 7.37 -11.70
CA ILE A 258 -15.79 8.36 -10.72
C ILE A 258 -15.87 9.71 -11.41
N ASP A 259 -17.04 10.35 -11.34
CA ASP A 259 -17.21 11.73 -11.75
C ASP A 259 -16.76 12.65 -10.61
N TRP A 260 -15.60 13.30 -10.79
CA TRP A 260 -15.06 14.25 -9.81
C TRP A 260 -15.47 15.70 -10.08
N GLU A 261 -16.15 15.97 -11.20
CA GLU A 261 -16.49 17.32 -11.68
C GLU A 261 -17.19 18.18 -10.61
N PRO A 262 -18.17 17.67 -9.83
CA PRO A 262 -18.85 18.47 -8.81
C PRO A 262 -17.91 19.01 -7.72
N TRP A 263 -16.81 18.31 -7.44
CA TRP A 263 -15.87 18.66 -6.37
C TRP A 263 -14.60 19.36 -6.87
N MET A 264 -14.40 19.46 -8.18
CA MET A 264 -13.22 20.07 -8.82
C MET A 264 -12.84 21.44 -8.23
N PRO A 265 -13.75 22.43 -8.14
CA PRO A 265 -13.39 23.75 -7.60
C PRO A 265 -12.83 23.66 -6.17
N LYS A 266 -13.42 22.81 -5.35
CA LYS A 266 -13.03 22.66 -3.94
C LYS A 266 -11.71 21.92 -3.80
N ILE A 267 -11.50 20.86 -4.58
CA ILE A 267 -10.25 20.09 -4.60
C ILE A 267 -9.08 21.01 -4.94
N PHE A 268 -9.15 21.74 -6.06
CA PHE A 268 -8.08 22.64 -6.46
C PHE A 268 -7.89 23.83 -5.51
N THR A 269 -8.97 24.33 -4.90
CA THR A 269 -8.88 25.36 -3.86
C THR A 269 -8.13 24.85 -2.63
N ARG A 270 -8.39 23.63 -2.15
CA ARG A 270 -7.69 23.05 -0.99
C ARG A 270 -6.23 22.72 -1.32
N ILE A 271 -5.96 22.21 -2.52
CA ILE A 271 -4.59 21.98 -3.00
C ILE A 271 -3.79 23.29 -3.05
N LEU A 272 -4.37 24.36 -3.60
CA LEU A 272 -3.72 25.67 -3.62
C LEU A 272 -3.40 26.17 -2.20
N LYS A 273 -4.35 26.02 -1.27
CA LYS A 273 -4.15 26.37 0.14
C LYS A 273 -3.06 25.53 0.82
N SER A 274 -2.93 24.25 0.45
CA SER A 274 -1.92 23.35 1.05
C SER A 274 -0.48 23.70 0.68
N PHE A 275 -0.25 24.53 -0.34
CA PHE A 275 1.08 25.06 -0.64
C PHE A 275 1.51 26.19 0.31
N SER A 276 0.61 26.68 1.17
CA SER A 276 0.91 27.67 2.21
C SER A 276 1.63 28.92 1.67
N LEU A 277 1.23 29.38 0.47
CA LEU A 277 1.88 30.48 -0.24
C LEU A 277 1.59 31.84 0.42
N PRO A 278 2.59 32.73 0.58
CA PRO A 278 2.36 34.04 1.16
C PRO A 278 1.56 34.93 0.21
N VAL A 279 0.50 35.56 0.71
CA VAL A 279 -0.31 36.53 -0.04
C VAL A 279 -0.16 37.90 0.63
N ALA A 280 0.23 38.91 -0.15
CA ALA A 280 0.31 40.32 0.29
C ALA A 280 1.18 40.58 1.55
N ASN A 281 2.38 39.98 1.62
CA ASN A 281 3.37 40.17 2.70
C ASN A 281 2.93 39.77 4.12
N VAL A 282 1.73 39.18 4.28
CA VAL A 282 1.29 38.61 5.55
C VAL A 282 1.40 37.09 5.41
N GLN A 283 2.40 36.49 6.05
CA GLN A 283 2.37 35.07 6.34
C GLN A 283 1.29 34.86 7.40
N VAL A 284 0.08 34.50 6.96
CA VAL A 284 -0.88 33.89 7.87
C VAL A 284 -0.30 32.50 8.15
N SER A 285 0.49 32.38 9.21
CA SER A 285 0.97 31.11 9.74
C SER A 285 -0.22 30.36 10.33
N SER A 286 -1.11 29.89 9.48
CA SER A 286 -2.05 28.86 9.88
C SER A 286 -1.25 27.57 10.01
N HIS A 287 -1.46 26.83 11.10
CA HIS A 287 -1.00 25.46 11.29
C HIS A 287 -1.67 24.50 10.27
N ILE A 288 -1.59 24.83 8.98
CA ILE A 288 -2.09 24.01 7.88
C ILE A 288 -1.10 22.86 7.75
N GLN A 289 -1.55 21.65 8.05
CA GLN A 289 -0.82 20.48 7.60
C GLN A 289 -0.76 20.53 6.07
N ASN A 290 0.46 20.53 5.52
CA ASN A 290 0.67 20.52 4.08
C ASN A 290 0.30 19.15 3.54
N TYR A 291 -0.45 19.14 2.43
CA TYR A 291 -0.80 17.88 1.79
C TYR A 291 0.43 17.20 1.21
N SER A 292 0.49 15.88 1.30
CA SER A 292 1.55 15.12 0.64
C SER A 292 1.55 15.38 -0.86
N ILE A 293 2.63 16.01 -1.34
CA ILE A 293 2.80 16.45 -2.73
C ILE A 293 2.63 15.31 -3.73
N SER A 294 3.17 14.13 -3.39
CA SER A 294 3.08 12.95 -4.27
C SER A 294 1.65 12.44 -4.39
N ILE A 295 0.89 12.51 -3.30
CA ILE A 295 -0.50 12.03 -3.22
C ILE A 295 -1.41 13.01 -3.95
N THR A 296 -1.20 14.31 -3.76
CA THR A 296 -1.89 15.37 -4.50
C THR A 296 -1.64 15.27 -6.01
N ALA A 297 -0.39 15.10 -6.43
CA ALA A 297 -0.03 14.92 -7.83
C ALA A 297 -0.73 13.69 -8.46
N THR A 298 -0.70 12.56 -7.75
CA THR A 298 -1.38 11.32 -8.17
C THR A 298 -2.89 11.53 -8.31
N TRP A 299 -3.51 12.24 -7.36
CA TRP A 299 -4.94 12.53 -7.38
C TRP A 299 -5.32 13.40 -8.58
N ILE A 300 -4.61 14.51 -8.80
CA ILE A 300 -4.83 15.39 -9.97
C ILE A 300 -4.72 14.59 -11.26
N VAL A 301 -3.63 13.82 -11.43
CA VAL A 301 -3.42 13.03 -12.65
C VAL A 301 -4.49 11.97 -12.82
N ALA A 302 -4.96 11.32 -11.76
CA ALA A 302 -6.03 10.33 -11.83
C ALA A 302 -7.36 10.92 -12.34
N MET A 303 -7.65 12.17 -11.97
CA MET A 303 -8.89 12.86 -12.36
C MET A 303 -8.85 13.47 -13.78
N MET A 304 -7.69 13.53 -14.43
CA MET A 304 -7.61 13.99 -15.83
C MET A 304 -8.32 12.99 -16.76
N GLY A 305 -8.99 13.46 -17.80
CA GLY A 305 -9.63 12.57 -18.77
C GLY A 305 -10.54 13.30 -19.73
N ASN A 306 -11.02 12.60 -20.75
CA ASN A 306 -11.93 13.18 -21.73
C ASN A 306 -13.23 13.63 -21.05
N GLY A 307 -13.59 14.91 -21.21
CA GLY A 307 -14.80 15.49 -20.64
C GLY A 307 -14.66 16.07 -19.22
N SER A 308 -13.50 15.90 -18.57
CA SER A 308 -13.20 16.50 -17.25
C SER A 308 -12.61 17.89 -17.41
N SER A 309 -13.03 18.84 -16.58
CA SER A 309 -12.43 20.19 -16.51
C SER A 309 -11.10 20.22 -15.74
N CYS A 310 -10.62 19.08 -15.24
CA CYS A 310 -9.41 18.98 -14.42
C CYS A 310 -8.17 19.66 -15.04
N LEU A 311 -7.98 19.57 -16.37
CA LEU A 311 -6.86 20.25 -17.04
C LEU A 311 -6.99 21.77 -17.04
N GLN A 312 -8.22 22.30 -17.12
CA GLN A 312 -8.47 23.73 -16.99
C GLN A 312 -8.13 24.20 -15.56
N TYR A 313 -8.64 23.51 -14.54
CA TYR A 313 -8.32 23.81 -13.15
C TYR A 313 -6.82 23.69 -12.84
N LEU A 314 -6.13 22.73 -13.44
CA LEU A 314 -4.68 22.61 -13.30
C LEU A 314 -3.95 23.78 -13.97
N THR A 315 -4.43 24.25 -15.13
CA THR A 315 -3.89 25.43 -15.81
C THR A 315 -4.11 26.69 -14.97
N ASP A 316 -5.28 26.83 -14.36
CA ASP A 316 -5.62 27.94 -13.48
C ASP A 316 -4.76 27.90 -12.19
N LEU A 317 -4.54 26.70 -11.63
CA LEU A 317 -3.63 26.49 -10.51
C LEU A 317 -2.21 26.94 -10.85
N PHE A 318 -1.64 26.47 -11.98
CA PHE A 318 -0.31 26.89 -12.42
C PHE A 318 -0.23 28.39 -12.71
N THR A 319 -1.31 28.99 -13.20
CA THR A 319 -1.40 30.44 -13.41
C THR A 319 -1.35 31.19 -12.08
N ALA A 320 -2.07 30.71 -11.06
CA ALA A 320 -2.08 31.31 -9.73
C ALA A 320 -0.72 31.23 -9.02
N ILE A 321 0.00 30.11 -9.18
CA ILE A 321 1.31 29.90 -8.53
C ILE A 321 2.50 30.34 -9.39
N LYS A 322 2.27 30.83 -10.61
CA LYS A 322 3.32 31.15 -11.62
C LYS A 322 4.41 32.07 -11.08
N SER A 323 4.04 33.12 -10.34
CA SER A 323 4.99 34.08 -9.79
C SER A 323 5.96 33.44 -8.79
N PHE A 324 5.52 32.43 -8.05
CA PHE A 324 6.33 31.74 -7.05
C PHE A 324 7.40 30.82 -7.65
N TYR A 325 7.32 30.50 -8.94
CA TYR A 325 8.37 29.78 -9.68
C TYR A 325 9.46 30.70 -10.23
N HIS A 326 9.31 32.03 -10.16
CA HIS A 326 10.33 32.94 -10.67
C HIS A 326 11.59 32.86 -9.80
N PRO A 327 12.82 32.79 -10.37
CA PRO A 327 14.06 32.63 -9.60
C PRO A 327 14.31 33.71 -8.53
N SER A 328 13.72 34.90 -8.70
CA SER A 328 13.82 35.99 -7.73
C SER A 328 12.87 35.85 -6.53
N ASN A 329 11.88 34.96 -6.59
CA ASN A 329 10.90 34.74 -5.53
C ASN A 329 11.26 33.45 -4.78
N THR A 330 12.29 33.55 -3.93
CA THR A 330 12.74 32.42 -3.10
C THR A 330 11.99 32.40 -1.77
N GLY A 331 11.72 31.22 -1.26
CA GLY A 331 11.02 31.02 0.01
C GLY A 331 10.88 29.54 0.34
N GLU A 332 10.34 29.24 1.53
CA GLU A 332 10.16 27.86 2.02
C GLU A 332 9.28 27.02 1.09
N PHE A 333 8.28 27.64 0.44
CA PHE A 333 7.39 27.00 -0.54
C PHE A 333 8.09 26.48 -1.80
N GLN A 334 9.31 26.93 -2.11
CA GLN A 334 9.97 26.61 -3.38
C GLN A 334 10.27 25.10 -3.50
N GLN A 335 10.67 24.45 -2.40
CA GLN A 335 10.94 23.01 -2.41
C GLN A 335 9.67 22.22 -2.75
N ASP A 336 8.55 22.60 -2.14
CA ASP A 336 7.26 21.95 -2.34
C ASP A 336 6.74 22.15 -3.77
N LEU A 337 6.85 23.37 -4.31
CA LEU A 337 6.44 23.67 -5.68
C LEU A 337 7.28 22.93 -6.74
N VAL A 338 8.60 22.85 -6.55
CA VAL A 338 9.49 22.10 -7.47
C VAL A 338 9.22 20.60 -7.37
N SER A 339 9.06 20.08 -6.15
CA SER A 339 8.68 18.68 -5.91
C SER A 339 7.33 18.37 -6.55
N PHE A 340 6.35 19.27 -6.46
CA PHE A 340 5.04 19.11 -7.09
C PHE A 340 5.13 18.95 -8.60
N LEU A 341 5.90 19.81 -9.28
CA LEU A 341 6.09 19.71 -10.73
C LEU A 341 6.72 18.37 -11.14
N SER A 342 7.73 17.92 -10.38
CA SER A 342 8.39 16.63 -10.62
C SER A 342 7.43 15.45 -10.39
N LYS A 343 6.69 15.44 -9.27
CA LYS A 343 5.75 14.36 -8.93
C LYS A 343 4.55 14.32 -9.86
N LEU A 344 4.04 15.47 -10.30
CA LEU A 344 2.97 15.54 -11.29
C LEU A 344 3.40 14.94 -12.63
N SER A 345 4.62 15.26 -13.08
CA SER A 345 5.19 14.71 -14.31
C SER A 345 5.40 13.19 -14.20
N GLN A 346 5.93 12.72 -13.07
CA GLN A 346 6.11 11.30 -12.81
C GLN A 346 4.78 10.55 -12.79
N ALA A 347 3.79 11.04 -12.04
CA ALA A 347 2.46 10.43 -11.98
C ALA A 347 1.80 10.37 -13.36
N PHE A 348 1.96 11.41 -14.18
CA PHE A 348 1.45 11.42 -15.55
C PHE A 348 2.11 10.33 -16.41
N VAL A 349 3.43 10.19 -16.34
CA VAL A 349 4.17 9.12 -17.05
C VAL A 349 3.75 7.74 -16.56
N ASP A 350 3.64 7.55 -15.24
CA ASP A 350 3.19 6.29 -14.64
C ASP A 350 1.79 5.92 -15.14
N ARG A 351 0.89 6.90 -15.26
CA ARG A 351 -0.46 6.69 -15.80
C ARG A 351 -0.45 6.26 -17.26
N LEU A 352 0.44 6.81 -18.09
CA LEU A 352 0.58 6.41 -19.50
C LEU A 352 1.07 4.97 -19.67
N HIS A 353 1.72 4.41 -18.64
CA HIS A 353 2.25 3.05 -18.62
C HIS A 353 1.36 2.03 -17.87
N LEU A 354 0.20 2.46 -17.34
CA LEU A 354 -0.84 1.56 -16.85
C LEU A 354 -1.42 0.75 -18.00
#